data_AF-A0A7S2IAT8-F1
#
_entry.id   AF-A0A7S2IAT8-F1
#
_cell.length_a   1.000
_cell.length_b   1.000
_cell.length_c   1.000
_cell.angle_alpha   90.00
_cell.angle_beta   90.00
_cell.angle_gamma   90.00
#
_symmetry.space_group_name_H-M   'P 1'
#
loop_
_entity.id
_entity.type
_entity.pdbx_description
1 polymer ?
#
loop_
_entity_poly.entity_id
_entity_poly.type
_entity_poly.pdbx_seq_one_letter_code
_entity_poly.pdbx_strand_id
1 'polypeptide(L)'
;KVCTVSYVAPEVLKRSCEPYSEKIDVWSCGVMLFVMLSGNSPWTSTEDKEVLKLVKKGKFAFKPASVWEKVSDSAQSLIKKMMCMKVQERCTASDALHDPWFHENRVGHEDDAVQIDEEVLAQMRSFVGNNKLKKVALQVIARSISDDSIDKLRQIFMTFDKDMSGSLTMAEVEEAMHELNAPQSVLLEMQRILGLMDMDGSGDINWTEFIASTMKTQQYMQEEVCRAAFHMMDTDSDGIISRSDIVNLLTNEDRKHEAGLLSVGSDQVDKIMESVDENGDGAVTFDEFMRMMRDPSGTA
;
A
#
# COMPACT_ATOMS: atom_id res chain seq x y z
N LYS A 1 -16.37 19.52 -8.49
CA LYS A 1 -16.30 18.44 -7.47
C LYS A 1 -17.06 17.25 -8.02
N VAL A 2 -16.32 16.23 -8.46
CA VAL A 2 -16.90 14.94 -8.86
C VAL A 2 -16.99 14.12 -7.58
N CYS A 3 -18.20 13.89 -7.10
CA CYS A 3 -18.45 12.95 -6.02
C CYS A 3 -19.67 12.14 -6.48
N THR A 4 -19.55 10.83 -6.50
CA THR A 4 -20.68 9.97 -6.84
C THR A 4 -21.72 10.13 -5.75
N VAL A 5 -22.84 10.77 -6.12
CA VAL A 5 -23.87 11.31 -5.20
C VAL A 5 -24.36 10.29 -4.16
N SER A 6 -24.32 9.00 -4.49
CA SER A 6 -24.79 7.91 -3.63
C SER A 6 -23.84 7.57 -2.47
N TYR A 7 -22.56 7.91 -2.55
CA TYR A 7 -21.53 7.50 -1.57
C TYR A 7 -21.14 8.63 -0.62
N VAL A 8 -21.55 9.86 -0.92
CA VAL A 8 -21.16 11.04 -0.15
C VAL A 8 -21.70 11.01 1.29
N ALA A 9 -20.86 11.36 2.26
CA ALA A 9 -21.28 11.48 3.64
C ALA A 9 -22.21 12.72 3.85
N PRO A 10 -23.21 12.66 4.75
CA PRO A 10 -24.21 13.71 4.92
C PRO A 10 -23.62 15.07 5.32
N GLU A 11 -22.57 15.08 6.13
CA GLU A 11 -21.86 16.27 6.59
C GLU A 11 -21.20 17.04 5.45
N VAL A 12 -20.69 16.34 4.42
CA VAL A 12 -20.12 16.97 3.21
C VAL A 12 -21.17 17.83 2.51
N LEU A 13 -22.45 17.45 2.61
CA LEU A 13 -23.57 18.17 2.00
C LEU A 13 -24.11 19.33 2.86
N LYS A 14 -23.72 19.41 4.14
CA LYS A 14 -24.23 20.42 5.08
C LYS A 14 -23.49 21.76 4.98
N ARG A 15 -22.41 21.87 4.19
CA ARG A 15 -21.60 23.10 4.03
C ARG A 15 -21.29 23.78 5.38
N SER A 16 -21.04 22.99 6.41
CA SER A 16 -20.57 23.50 7.71
C SER A 16 -19.17 24.11 7.54
N CYS A 17 -18.85 25.17 8.29
CA CYS A 17 -17.49 25.75 8.31
C CYS A 17 -16.45 24.86 9.03
N GLU A 18 -16.85 23.68 9.51
CA GLU A 18 -15.96 22.72 10.14
C GLU A 18 -15.30 21.83 9.09
N PRO A 19 -13.99 21.57 9.19
CA PRO A 19 -13.32 20.61 8.33
C PRO A 19 -13.92 19.21 8.56
N TYR A 20 -14.12 18.48 7.46
CA TYR A 20 -14.52 17.08 7.52
C TYR A 20 -13.34 16.23 8.02
N SER A 21 -13.63 15.13 8.71
CA SER A 21 -12.62 14.16 9.14
C SER A 21 -12.59 12.95 8.19
N GLU A 22 -11.62 12.07 8.35
CA GLU A 22 -11.44 10.77 7.66
C GLU A 22 -12.69 9.86 7.72
N LYS A 23 -13.58 10.11 8.68
CA LYS A 23 -14.84 9.37 8.85
C LYS A 23 -15.81 9.49 7.67
N ILE A 24 -15.61 10.45 6.77
CA ILE A 24 -16.37 10.54 5.51
C ILE A 24 -16.10 9.34 4.59
N ASP A 25 -14.90 8.78 4.65
CA ASP A 25 -14.52 7.61 3.85
C ASP A 25 -15.12 6.34 4.43
N VAL A 26 -15.18 6.23 5.77
CA VAL A 26 -15.87 5.11 6.46
C VAL A 26 -17.35 5.04 6.04
N TRP A 27 -18.03 6.18 5.89
CA TRP A 27 -19.39 6.21 5.36
C TRP A 27 -19.46 5.68 3.93
N SER A 28 -18.56 6.15 3.07
CA SER A 28 -18.48 5.71 1.67
C SER A 28 -18.24 4.20 1.56
N CYS A 29 -17.33 3.65 2.39
CA CYS A 29 -17.09 2.21 2.51
C CYS A 29 -18.32 1.46 3.03
N GLY A 30 -19.09 2.02 3.96
CA GLY A 30 -20.36 1.44 4.43
C GLY A 30 -21.41 1.36 3.33
N VAL A 31 -21.54 2.41 2.49
CA VAL A 31 -22.39 2.39 1.30
C VAL A 31 -21.92 1.32 0.31
N MET A 32 -20.60 1.22 0.09
CA MET A 32 -20.02 0.21 -0.79
C MET A 32 -20.32 -1.21 -0.27
N LEU A 33 -20.12 -1.47 1.02
CA LEU A 33 -20.43 -2.75 1.65
C LEU A 33 -21.90 -3.12 1.50
N PHE A 34 -22.81 -2.17 1.70
CA PHE A 34 -24.25 -2.38 1.46
C PHE A 34 -24.54 -2.79 0.01
N VAL A 35 -23.91 -2.12 -0.96
CA VAL A 35 -24.06 -2.42 -2.38
C VAL A 35 -23.48 -3.79 -2.72
N MET A 36 -22.30 -4.14 -2.21
CA MET A 36 -21.66 -5.44 -2.45
C MET A 36 -22.51 -6.60 -1.94
N LEU A 37 -23.10 -6.47 -0.74
CA LEU A 37 -23.90 -7.54 -0.14
C LEU A 37 -25.31 -7.67 -0.73
N SER A 38 -25.87 -6.58 -1.28
CA SER A 38 -27.26 -6.57 -1.73
C SER A 38 -27.48 -6.38 -3.23
N GLY A 39 -26.45 -5.96 -3.96
CA GLY A 39 -26.55 -5.50 -5.36
C GLY A 39 -27.37 -4.21 -5.52
N ASN A 40 -27.78 -3.56 -4.43
CA ASN A 40 -28.69 -2.41 -4.44
C ASN A 40 -28.09 -1.23 -3.66
N SER A 41 -28.41 0.00 -4.06
CA SER A 41 -28.03 1.20 -3.31
C SER A 41 -28.89 1.36 -2.05
N PRO A 42 -28.35 1.84 -0.90
CA PRO A 42 -29.14 2.16 0.29
C PRO A 42 -30.19 3.24 0.04
N TRP A 43 -29.92 4.13 -0.92
CA TRP A 43 -30.82 5.17 -1.39
C TRP A 43 -30.97 5.10 -2.90
N THR A 44 -32.20 4.94 -3.36
CA THR A 44 -32.53 4.87 -4.78
C THR A 44 -33.52 5.97 -5.14
N SER A 45 -33.21 6.72 -6.19
CA SER A 45 -34.13 7.66 -6.84
C SER A 45 -33.68 7.88 -8.28
N THR A 46 -34.60 8.32 -9.14
CA THR A 46 -34.33 8.70 -10.53
C THR A 46 -33.65 10.07 -10.62
N GLU A 47 -33.65 10.86 -9.54
CA GLU A 47 -33.07 12.20 -9.51
C GLU A 47 -31.99 12.32 -8.43
N ASP A 48 -30.79 12.76 -8.80
CA ASP A 48 -29.67 12.98 -7.87
C ASP A 48 -30.04 13.91 -6.70
N LYS A 49 -30.89 14.92 -6.95
CA LYS A 49 -31.36 15.84 -5.90
C LYS A 49 -32.16 15.11 -4.82
N GLU A 50 -32.95 14.12 -5.20
CA GLU A 50 -33.72 13.30 -4.25
C GLU A 50 -32.81 12.31 -3.51
N VAL A 51 -31.83 11.72 -4.18
CA VAL A 51 -30.79 10.91 -3.52
C VAL A 51 -30.07 11.74 -2.45
N LEU A 52 -29.63 12.96 -2.78
CA LEU A 52 -29.00 13.86 -1.81
C LEU A 52 -29.90 14.20 -0.62
N LYS A 53 -31.22 14.36 -0.84
CA LYS A 53 -32.18 14.57 0.25
C LYS A 53 -32.30 13.34 1.15
N LEU A 54 -32.25 12.13 0.58
CA LEU A 54 -32.29 10.87 1.32
C LEU A 54 -31.00 10.66 2.13
N VAL A 55 -29.84 10.90 1.52
CA VAL A 55 -28.52 10.89 2.19
C VAL A 55 -28.51 11.87 3.36
N LYS A 56 -28.98 13.11 3.17
CA LYS A 56 -29.11 14.11 4.25
C LYS A 56 -30.00 13.66 5.40
N LYS A 57 -31.03 12.87 5.12
CA LYS A 57 -31.91 12.27 6.14
C LYS A 57 -31.26 11.07 6.83
N GLY A 58 -30.34 10.38 6.16
CA GLY A 58 -29.58 9.25 6.73
C GLY A 58 -30.38 7.98 6.97
N LYS A 59 -31.65 7.94 6.58
CA LYS A 59 -32.51 6.78 6.80
C LYS A 59 -32.34 5.83 5.63
N PHE A 60 -31.87 4.62 5.90
CA PHE A 60 -31.85 3.50 4.97
C PHE A 60 -32.52 2.28 5.62
N ALA A 61 -32.84 1.28 4.83
CA ALA A 61 -33.41 0.03 5.31
C ALA A 61 -32.77 -1.15 4.59
N PHE A 62 -32.58 -2.25 5.31
CA PHE A 62 -32.13 -3.52 4.74
C PHE A 62 -33.28 -4.17 3.97
N LYS A 63 -33.46 -3.75 2.71
CA LYS A 63 -34.47 -4.23 1.78
C LYS A 63 -33.84 -4.53 0.42
N PRO A 64 -34.40 -5.49 -0.35
CA PRO A 64 -35.53 -6.35 0.00
C PRO A 64 -35.17 -7.47 0.99
N ALA A 65 -36.16 -7.95 1.77
CA ALA A 65 -35.95 -9.01 2.77
C ALA A 65 -35.40 -10.31 2.16
N SER A 66 -35.80 -10.63 0.93
CA SER A 66 -35.30 -11.79 0.16
C SER A 66 -33.77 -11.86 0.01
N VAL A 67 -33.09 -10.73 0.16
CA VAL A 67 -31.63 -10.60 0.13
C VAL A 67 -31.09 -10.52 1.56
N TRP A 68 -31.59 -9.57 2.34
CA TRP A 68 -31.02 -9.25 3.65
C TRP A 68 -31.30 -10.28 4.74
N GLU A 69 -32.31 -11.13 4.62
CA GLU A 69 -32.50 -12.29 5.52
C GLU A 69 -31.39 -13.34 5.37
N LYS A 70 -30.64 -13.32 4.26
CA LYS A 70 -29.49 -14.21 4.03
C LYS A 70 -28.16 -13.60 4.47
N VAL A 71 -28.14 -12.28 4.72
CA VAL A 71 -26.94 -11.54 5.13
C VAL A 71 -26.88 -11.55 6.65
N SER A 72 -25.73 -11.92 7.23
CA SER A 72 -25.60 -12.07 8.67
C SER A 72 -25.91 -10.77 9.43
N ASP A 73 -26.45 -10.92 10.64
CA ASP A 73 -26.75 -9.79 11.52
C ASP A 73 -25.49 -8.99 11.87
N SER A 74 -24.34 -9.67 11.94
CA SER A 74 -23.01 -9.06 12.13
C SER A 74 -22.67 -8.09 11.00
N ALA A 75 -22.89 -8.47 9.73
CA ALA A 75 -22.67 -7.59 8.57
C ALA A 75 -23.60 -6.36 8.60
N GLN A 76 -24.88 -6.60 8.92
CA GLN A 76 -25.86 -5.52 9.03
C GLN A 76 -25.55 -4.57 10.19
N SER A 77 -24.99 -5.08 11.29
CA SER A 77 -24.51 -4.30 12.42
C SER A 77 -23.34 -3.40 12.02
N LEU A 78 -22.34 -3.94 11.33
CA LEU A 78 -21.20 -3.19 10.82
C LEU A 78 -21.63 -2.05 9.90
N ILE A 79 -22.52 -2.31 8.93
CA ILE A 79 -23.06 -1.26 8.04
C ILE A 79 -23.70 -0.12 8.84
N LYS A 80 -24.46 -0.43 9.90
CA LYS A 80 -25.06 0.60 10.77
C LYS A 80 -24.00 1.44 11.50
N LYS A 81 -22.90 0.84 11.94
CA LYS A 81 -21.78 1.54 12.60
C LYS A 81 -21.05 2.47 11.61
N MET A 82 -20.78 1.98 10.40
CA MET A 82 -20.11 2.74 9.33
C MET A 82 -20.99 3.87 8.77
N MET A 83 -22.29 3.64 8.63
CA MET A 83 -23.27 4.61 8.13
C MET A 83 -23.99 5.35 9.27
N CYS A 84 -23.28 5.62 10.38
CA CYS A 84 -23.82 6.39 11.49
C CYS A 84 -23.90 7.89 11.16
N MET A 85 -25.07 8.50 11.40
CA MET A 85 -25.34 9.91 11.08
C MET A 85 -24.56 10.90 11.96
N LYS A 86 -24.24 10.52 13.19
CA LYS A 86 -23.44 11.34 14.10
C LYS A 86 -21.97 10.98 13.89
N VAL A 87 -21.20 11.90 13.32
CA VAL A 87 -19.79 11.68 12.98
C VAL A 87 -18.96 11.21 14.18
N GLN A 88 -19.24 11.73 15.38
CA GLN A 88 -18.54 11.34 16.61
C GLN A 88 -18.87 9.91 17.07
N GLU A 89 -20.04 9.38 16.73
CA GLU A 89 -20.47 8.01 17.06
C GLU A 89 -20.20 7.04 15.89
N ARG A 90 -19.79 7.55 14.72
CA ARG A 90 -19.40 6.71 13.58
C ARG A 90 -18.07 6.06 13.91
N CYS A 91 -17.96 4.76 13.67
CA CYS A 91 -16.72 4.02 13.88
C CYS A 91 -15.60 4.57 13.00
N THR A 92 -14.36 4.43 13.44
CA THR A 92 -13.18 4.67 12.58
C THR A 92 -13.00 3.50 11.59
N ALA A 93 -12.11 3.66 10.62
CA ALA A 93 -11.73 2.54 9.74
C ALA A 93 -11.11 1.38 10.55
N SER A 94 -10.25 1.71 11.53
CA SER A 94 -9.66 0.73 12.45
C SER A 94 -10.72 0.00 13.29
N ASP A 95 -11.69 0.72 13.86
CA ASP A 95 -12.80 0.10 14.61
C ASP A 95 -13.64 -0.83 13.72
N ALA A 96 -13.88 -0.44 12.46
CA ALA A 96 -14.63 -1.25 11.50
C ALA A 96 -13.89 -2.54 11.14
N LEU A 97 -12.57 -2.47 11.01
CA LEU A 97 -11.71 -3.60 10.66
C LEU A 97 -11.64 -4.66 11.78
N HIS A 98 -11.73 -4.22 13.04
CA HIS A 98 -11.80 -5.09 14.22
C HIS A 98 -13.23 -5.53 14.57
N ASP A 99 -14.21 -5.27 13.70
CA ASP A 99 -15.59 -5.69 13.92
C ASP A 99 -15.72 -7.22 13.81
N PRO A 100 -16.56 -7.88 14.64
CA PRO A 100 -16.76 -9.33 14.59
C PRO A 100 -17.07 -9.88 13.19
N TRP A 101 -17.69 -9.08 12.32
CA TRP A 101 -17.98 -9.49 10.94
C TRP A 101 -16.72 -9.86 10.15
N PHE A 102 -15.59 -9.18 10.36
CA PHE A 102 -14.32 -9.52 9.70
C PHE A 102 -13.70 -10.79 10.29
N HIS A 103 -13.83 -11.01 11.60
CA HIS A 103 -13.29 -12.20 12.27
C HIS A 103 -14.08 -13.48 11.93
N GLU A 104 -15.40 -13.39 11.82
CA GLU A 104 -16.28 -14.52 11.43
C GLU A 104 -16.05 -15.00 9.99
N ASN A 105 -15.53 -14.11 9.12
CA ASN A 105 -15.31 -14.37 7.70
C ASN A 105 -13.83 -14.39 7.31
N ARG A 106 -12.90 -14.46 8.28
CA ARG A 106 -11.51 -14.85 7.99
C ARG A 106 -11.54 -16.31 7.53
N VAL A 107 -11.80 -16.51 6.25
CA VAL A 107 -11.67 -17.82 5.60
C VAL A 107 -10.24 -18.27 5.85
N GLY A 108 -10.10 -19.29 6.68
CA GLY A 108 -8.82 -19.88 7.02
C GLY A 108 -8.08 -20.29 5.75
N HIS A 109 -6.98 -19.61 5.45
CA HIS A 109 -5.79 -20.27 4.93
C HIS A 109 -5.07 -20.92 6.12
N GLU A 110 -5.76 -21.82 6.84
CA GLU A 110 -5.23 -22.47 8.05
C GLU A 110 -4.39 -23.72 7.77
N ASP A 111 -4.24 -24.17 6.51
CA ASP A 111 -3.61 -25.47 6.22
C ASP A 111 -2.25 -25.43 5.49
N ASP A 112 -1.84 -24.29 4.94
CA ASP A 112 -0.46 -24.13 4.44
C ASP A 112 0.29 -23.22 5.42
N ALA A 113 1.05 -23.83 6.34
CA ALA A 113 1.97 -23.07 7.17
C ALA A 113 2.85 -22.22 6.23
N VAL A 114 2.63 -20.90 6.26
CA VAL A 114 3.38 -19.95 5.44
C VAL A 114 4.83 -19.99 5.92
N GLN A 115 5.65 -20.77 5.22
CA GLN A 115 7.08 -20.83 5.45
C GLN A 115 7.72 -19.65 4.74
N ILE A 116 8.57 -18.90 5.45
CA ILE A 116 9.48 -17.98 4.79
C ILE A 116 10.54 -18.85 4.10
N ASP A 117 10.49 -18.91 2.77
CA ASP A 117 11.50 -19.61 2.00
C ASP A 117 12.86 -18.91 2.16
N GLU A 118 13.94 -19.69 2.24
CA GLU A 118 15.32 -19.19 2.20
C GLU A 118 15.59 -18.30 0.97
N GLU A 119 14.84 -18.52 -0.12
CA GLU A 119 14.90 -17.70 -1.33
C GLU A 119 14.45 -16.24 -1.08
N VAL A 120 13.39 -16.04 -0.28
CA VAL A 120 12.88 -14.71 0.08
C VAL A 120 13.91 -13.96 0.91
N LEU A 121 14.49 -14.61 1.92
CA LEU A 121 15.56 -14.03 2.73
C LEU A 121 16.81 -13.71 1.90
N ALA A 122 17.16 -14.57 0.94
CA ALA A 122 18.27 -14.33 0.04
C ALA A 122 18.07 -13.08 -0.83
N GLN A 123 16.85 -12.85 -1.31
CA GLN A 123 16.51 -11.65 -2.07
C GLN A 123 16.60 -10.40 -1.20
N MET A 124 16.02 -10.43 0.01
CA MET A 124 16.10 -9.28 0.90
C MET A 124 17.54 -8.95 1.29
N ARG A 125 18.40 -9.96 1.50
CA ARG A 125 19.85 -9.78 1.70
C ARG A 125 20.51 -9.06 0.52
N SER A 126 20.20 -9.49 -0.70
CA SER A 126 20.71 -8.85 -1.92
C SER A 126 20.21 -7.42 -2.04
N PHE A 127 18.94 -7.18 -1.72
CA PHE A 127 18.34 -5.86 -1.75
C PHE A 127 19.05 -4.87 -0.82
N VAL A 128 19.35 -5.28 0.42
CA VAL A 128 20.07 -4.44 1.39
C VAL A 128 21.42 -3.96 0.86
N GLY A 129 22.13 -4.81 0.11
CA GLY A 129 23.43 -4.51 -0.50
C GLY A 129 23.37 -3.69 -1.79
N ASN A 130 22.19 -3.44 -2.36
CA ASN A 130 22.05 -2.61 -3.55
C ASN A 130 22.35 -1.13 -3.24
N ASN A 131 22.89 -0.42 -4.24
CA ASN A 131 23.00 1.03 -4.16
C ASN A 131 21.61 1.68 -4.09
N LYS A 132 21.53 2.92 -3.62
CA LYS A 132 20.25 3.59 -3.39
C LYS A 132 19.45 3.82 -4.67
N LEU A 133 20.10 4.12 -5.81
CA LEU A 133 19.39 4.34 -7.06
C LEU A 133 18.69 3.06 -7.53
N LYS A 134 19.38 1.92 -7.43
CA LYS A 134 18.81 0.60 -7.72
C LYS A 134 17.67 0.26 -6.78
N LYS A 135 17.78 0.58 -5.48
CA LYS A 135 16.68 0.41 -4.53
C LYS A 135 15.45 1.26 -4.91
N VAL A 136 15.64 2.53 -5.28
CA VAL A 136 14.55 3.40 -5.77
C VAL A 136 13.93 2.84 -7.04
N ALA A 137 14.75 2.41 -8.00
CA ALA A 137 14.27 1.80 -9.24
C ALA A 137 13.43 0.55 -8.98
N LEU A 138 13.86 -0.34 -8.08
CA LEU A 138 13.10 -1.52 -7.70
C LEU A 138 11.77 -1.19 -7.01
N GLN A 139 11.71 -0.17 -6.16
CA GLN A 139 10.45 0.32 -5.59
C GLN A 139 9.51 0.87 -6.67
N VAL A 140 10.04 1.62 -7.65
CA VAL A 140 9.26 2.13 -8.79
C VAL A 140 8.69 0.97 -9.59
N ILE A 141 9.50 -0.08 -9.83
CA ILE A 141 9.04 -1.28 -10.54
C ILE A 141 8.00 -2.04 -9.73
N ALA A 142 8.20 -2.20 -8.41
CA ALA A 142 7.30 -2.92 -7.52
C ALA A 142 5.85 -2.41 -7.61
N ARG A 143 5.64 -1.10 -7.82
CA ARG A 143 4.31 -0.50 -8.00
C ARG A 143 3.61 -0.90 -9.30
N SER A 144 4.35 -1.39 -10.29
CA SER A 144 3.84 -1.76 -11.61
C SER A 144 3.72 -3.26 -11.84
N ILE A 145 4.05 -4.08 -10.83
CA ILE A 145 3.95 -5.54 -10.92
C ILE A 145 2.48 -5.97 -10.87
N SER A 146 2.11 -6.94 -11.70
CA SER A 146 0.79 -7.58 -11.67
C SER A 146 0.59 -8.47 -10.44
N ASP A 147 -0.59 -8.39 -9.83
CA ASP A 147 -0.99 -9.14 -8.63
C ASP A 147 -0.78 -10.66 -8.74
N ASP A 148 -0.92 -11.25 -9.95
CA ASP A 148 -0.80 -12.69 -10.20
C ASP A 148 0.55 -13.31 -9.76
N SER A 149 1.61 -12.51 -9.67
CA SER A 149 2.97 -12.99 -9.32
C SER A 149 3.34 -12.80 -7.86
N ILE A 150 2.47 -12.15 -7.07
CA ILE A 150 2.79 -11.71 -5.70
C ILE A 150 1.83 -12.28 -4.64
N ASP A 151 0.92 -13.18 -5.00
CA ASP A 151 -0.02 -13.81 -4.05
C ASP A 151 0.68 -14.46 -2.85
N LYS A 152 1.76 -15.22 -3.08
CA LYS A 152 2.54 -15.83 -1.98
C LYS A 152 3.16 -14.77 -1.06
N LEU A 153 3.71 -13.70 -1.64
CA LEU A 153 4.30 -12.60 -0.89
C LEU A 153 3.25 -11.81 -0.13
N ARG A 154 2.04 -11.67 -0.70
CA ARG A 154 0.88 -11.05 -0.07
C ARG A 154 0.42 -11.85 1.14
N GLN A 155 0.36 -13.17 1.03
CA GLN A 155 0.05 -14.05 2.16
C GLN A 155 1.10 -13.94 3.28
N ILE A 156 2.39 -13.92 2.94
CA ILE A 156 3.46 -13.68 3.91
C ILE A 156 3.24 -12.33 4.60
N PHE A 157 3.10 -11.24 3.84
CA PHE A 157 2.93 -9.91 4.40
C PHE A 157 1.70 -9.83 5.32
N MET A 158 0.54 -10.34 4.89
CA MET A 158 -0.69 -10.37 5.70
C MET A 158 -0.60 -11.29 6.93
N THR A 159 0.30 -12.26 6.94
CA THR A 159 0.55 -13.09 8.15
C THR A 159 1.27 -12.29 9.23
N PHE A 160 2.11 -11.35 8.80
CA PHE A 160 2.91 -10.48 9.67
C PHE A 160 2.11 -9.25 10.10
N ASP A 161 1.36 -8.62 9.18
CA ASP A 161 0.52 -7.45 9.39
C ASP A 161 -0.75 -7.81 10.18
N LYS A 162 -0.62 -7.92 11.51
CA LYS A 162 -1.70 -8.38 12.40
C LYS A 162 -2.80 -7.35 12.52
N ASP A 163 -2.41 -6.08 12.60
CA ASP A 163 -3.34 -4.96 12.73
C ASP A 163 -3.92 -4.50 11.38
N MET A 164 -3.41 -5.06 10.27
CA MET A 164 -3.81 -4.78 8.89
C MET A 164 -3.64 -3.29 8.54
N SER A 165 -2.59 -2.67 9.08
CA SER A 165 -2.21 -1.29 8.81
C SER A 165 -1.62 -1.10 7.41
N GLY A 166 -1.18 -2.19 6.75
CA GLY A 166 -0.50 -2.14 5.46
C GLY A 166 1.00 -1.85 5.57
N SER A 167 1.54 -1.83 6.78
CA SER A 167 2.95 -1.69 7.11
C SER A 167 3.34 -2.71 8.17
N LEU A 168 4.61 -3.15 8.17
CA LEU A 168 5.13 -4.12 9.13
C LEU A 168 6.02 -3.42 10.14
N THR A 169 5.57 -3.38 11.38
CA THR A 169 6.41 -2.95 12.50
C THR A 169 7.38 -4.05 12.92
N MET A 170 8.48 -3.70 13.59
CA MET A 170 9.41 -4.69 14.14
C MET A 170 8.74 -5.62 15.17
N ALA A 171 7.76 -5.11 15.92
CA ALA A 171 7.03 -5.89 16.92
C ALA A 171 6.15 -6.96 16.26
N GLU A 172 5.46 -6.61 15.17
CA GLU A 172 4.64 -7.56 14.41
C GLU A 172 5.48 -8.67 13.76
N VAL A 173 6.67 -8.30 13.26
CA VAL A 173 7.62 -9.28 12.72
C VAL A 173 8.10 -10.24 13.79
N GLU A 174 8.45 -9.74 14.99
CA GLU A 174 8.86 -10.58 16.12
C GLU A 174 7.74 -11.54 16.54
N GLU A 175 6.52 -11.05 16.67
CA GLU A 175 5.36 -11.84 17.05
C GLU A 175 5.04 -12.93 16.01
N ALA A 176 4.98 -12.56 14.73
CA ALA A 176 4.72 -13.50 13.64
C ALA A 176 5.80 -14.60 13.55
N MET A 177 7.07 -14.24 13.72
CA MET A 177 8.17 -15.22 13.71
C MET A 177 8.13 -16.17 14.91
N HIS A 178 7.70 -15.69 16.08
CA HIS A 178 7.48 -16.52 17.26
C HIS A 178 6.32 -17.50 17.05
N GLU A 179 5.20 -17.05 16.46
CA GLU A 179 4.07 -17.92 16.11
C GLU A 179 4.43 -19.00 15.09
N LEU A 180 5.31 -18.69 14.13
CA LEU A 180 5.80 -19.63 13.13
C LEU A 180 6.86 -20.62 13.67
N ASN A 181 7.20 -20.56 14.96
CA ASN A 181 8.31 -21.31 15.58
C ASN A 181 9.63 -21.16 14.80
N ALA A 182 9.88 -19.98 14.24
CA ALA A 182 11.10 -19.72 13.48
C ALA A 182 12.32 -19.78 14.42
N PRO A 183 13.48 -20.31 13.97
CA PRO A 183 14.70 -20.29 14.76
C PRO A 183 15.12 -18.85 15.11
N GLN A 184 15.63 -18.64 16.33
CA GLN A 184 16.11 -17.33 16.79
C GLN A 184 17.13 -16.69 15.83
N SER A 185 17.94 -17.51 15.14
CA SER A 185 18.88 -17.02 14.12
C SER A 185 18.19 -16.33 12.95
N VAL A 186 17.05 -16.87 12.49
CA VAL A 186 16.27 -16.31 11.38
C VAL A 186 15.59 -15.02 11.82
N LEU A 187 15.08 -14.96 13.06
CA LEU A 187 14.50 -13.74 13.62
C LEU A 187 15.53 -12.60 13.67
N LEU A 188 16.73 -12.85 14.23
CA LEU A 188 17.80 -11.85 14.30
C LEU A 188 18.25 -11.38 12.91
N GLU A 189 18.30 -12.32 11.96
CA GLU A 189 18.63 -12.00 10.58
C GLU A 189 17.55 -11.13 9.92
N MET A 190 16.28 -11.49 10.10
CA MET A 190 15.14 -10.74 9.57
C MET A 190 15.10 -9.34 10.16
N GLN A 191 15.22 -9.18 11.49
CA GLN A 191 15.32 -7.87 12.15
C GLN A 191 16.44 -7.00 11.56
N ARG A 192 17.63 -7.59 11.33
CA ARG A 192 18.76 -6.88 10.73
C ARG A 192 18.47 -6.44 9.30
N ILE A 193 17.88 -7.32 8.50
CA ILE A 193 17.53 -7.04 7.09
C ILE A 193 16.47 -5.95 7.03
N LEU A 194 15.40 -6.10 7.79
CA LEU A 194 14.27 -5.20 7.85
C LEU A 194 14.69 -3.80 8.33
N GLY A 195 15.54 -3.71 9.36
CA GLY A 195 16.07 -2.43 9.84
C GLY A 195 16.99 -1.72 8.83
N LEU A 196 17.45 -2.42 7.79
CA LEU A 196 18.23 -1.85 6.68
C LEU A 196 17.39 -1.66 5.40
N MET A 197 16.15 -2.14 5.40
CA MET A 197 15.19 -1.99 4.31
C MET A 197 14.32 -0.75 4.46
N ASP A 198 14.08 -0.27 5.69
CA ASP A 198 13.35 0.98 5.95
C ASP A 198 14.06 2.14 5.24
N MET A 199 13.53 2.51 4.08
CA MET A 199 14.16 3.45 3.17
C MET A 199 13.67 4.87 3.44
N ASP A 200 12.41 5.03 3.81
CA ASP A 200 11.87 6.34 4.17
C ASP A 200 12.16 6.75 5.62
N GLY A 201 12.67 5.83 6.44
CA GLY A 201 13.00 6.06 7.85
C GLY A 201 11.75 6.14 8.72
N SER A 202 10.62 5.59 8.26
CA SER A 202 9.35 5.59 8.99
C SER A 202 9.40 4.72 10.24
N GLY A 203 10.32 3.76 10.31
CA GLY A 203 10.43 2.75 11.36
C GLY A 203 9.65 1.46 11.07
N ASP A 204 8.81 1.47 10.03
CA ASP A 204 7.96 0.36 9.61
C ASP A 204 8.21 0.04 8.13
N ILE A 205 7.87 -1.17 7.68
CA ILE A 205 8.11 -1.59 6.29
C ILE A 205 6.78 -1.66 5.55
N ASN A 206 6.59 -0.80 4.58
CA ASN A 206 5.37 -0.81 3.78
C ASN A 206 5.37 -1.95 2.74
N TRP A 207 4.19 -2.23 2.19
CA TRP A 207 4.01 -3.25 1.14
C TRP A 207 4.96 -3.09 -0.06
N THR A 208 5.20 -1.85 -0.51
CA THR A 208 6.05 -1.59 -1.68
C THR A 208 7.51 -1.92 -1.39
N GLU A 209 8.01 -1.60 -0.20
CA GLU A 209 9.36 -1.94 0.26
C GLU A 209 9.55 -3.44 0.40
N PHE A 210 8.56 -4.14 0.97
CA PHE A 210 8.58 -5.59 1.10
C PHE A 210 8.60 -6.29 -0.26
N ILE A 211 7.78 -5.83 -1.21
CA ILE A 211 7.80 -6.42 -2.57
C ILE A 211 9.12 -6.10 -3.27
N ALA A 212 9.59 -4.85 -3.23
CA ALA A 212 10.84 -4.46 -3.88
C ALA A 212 12.04 -5.29 -3.39
N SER A 213 12.08 -5.65 -2.10
CA SER A 213 13.16 -6.45 -1.52
C SER A 213 13.09 -7.95 -1.85
N THR A 214 11.94 -8.43 -2.31
CA THR A 214 11.69 -9.84 -2.66
C THR A 214 11.63 -10.07 -4.18
N MET A 215 11.98 -9.06 -4.98
CA MET A 215 12.00 -9.19 -6.43
C MET A 215 13.20 -10.00 -6.94
N LYS A 216 12.94 -10.94 -7.84
CA LYS A 216 13.99 -11.67 -8.57
C LYS A 216 14.52 -10.83 -9.72
N THR A 217 15.81 -10.93 -10.01
CA THR A 217 16.45 -10.27 -11.17
C THR A 217 15.71 -10.55 -12.48
N GLN A 218 15.24 -11.78 -12.69
CA GLN A 218 14.49 -12.13 -13.89
C GLN A 218 13.14 -11.42 -14.01
N GLN A 219 12.52 -11.01 -12.89
CA GLN A 219 11.23 -10.32 -12.91
C GLN A 219 11.37 -8.86 -13.34
N TYR A 220 12.39 -8.14 -12.84
CA TYR A 220 12.59 -6.73 -13.18
C TYR A 220 13.44 -6.47 -14.43
N MET A 221 14.29 -7.40 -14.84
CA MET A 221 15.20 -7.20 -15.99
C MET A 221 14.52 -7.27 -17.37
N GLN A 222 13.19 -7.26 -17.42
CA GLN A 222 12.45 -7.13 -18.68
C GLN A 222 12.63 -5.72 -19.22
N GLU A 223 12.98 -5.58 -20.50
CA GLU A 223 13.30 -4.26 -21.09
C GLU A 223 12.16 -3.26 -20.94
N GLU A 224 10.91 -3.70 -21.14
CA GLU A 224 9.72 -2.87 -20.97
C GLU A 224 9.56 -2.36 -19.53
N VAL A 225 9.85 -3.22 -18.54
CA VAL A 225 9.76 -2.89 -17.11
C VAL A 225 10.85 -1.89 -16.72
N CYS A 226 12.11 -2.14 -17.10
CA CYS A 226 13.20 -1.21 -16.86
C CYS A 226 12.98 0.14 -17.56
N ARG A 227 12.46 0.13 -18.79
CA ARG A 227 12.19 1.35 -19.56
C ARG A 227 11.04 2.16 -18.93
N ALA A 228 9.99 1.49 -18.45
CA ALA A 228 8.91 2.14 -17.71
C ALA A 228 9.41 2.78 -16.41
N ALA A 229 10.26 2.07 -15.66
CA ALA A 229 10.88 2.59 -14.45
C ALA A 229 11.79 3.79 -14.73
N PHE A 230 12.64 3.69 -15.75
CA PHE A 230 13.49 4.80 -16.19
C PHE A 230 12.66 6.03 -16.53
N HIS A 231 11.59 5.88 -17.32
CA HIS A 231 10.72 7.00 -17.67
C HIS A 231 9.94 7.57 -16.47
N MET A 232 9.59 6.75 -15.47
CA MET A 232 9.00 7.25 -14.23
C MET A 232 10.00 8.02 -13.36
N MET A 233 11.29 7.70 -13.50
CA MET A 233 12.36 8.37 -12.78
C MET A 233 12.82 9.66 -13.47
N ASP A 234 12.85 9.68 -14.80
CA ASP A 234 13.09 10.84 -15.65
C ASP A 234 11.85 11.78 -15.62
N THR A 235 11.88 12.79 -14.75
CA THR A 235 10.70 13.61 -14.44
C THR A 235 10.42 14.66 -15.50
N ASP A 236 11.43 15.08 -16.27
CA ASP A 236 11.29 16.06 -17.36
C ASP A 236 11.28 15.41 -18.76
N SER A 237 11.42 14.08 -18.83
CA SER A 237 11.34 13.27 -20.05
C SER A 237 12.42 13.62 -21.08
N ASP A 238 13.60 14.05 -20.62
CA ASP A 238 14.72 14.41 -21.47
C ASP A 238 15.56 13.20 -21.92
N GLY A 239 15.25 12.01 -21.39
CA GLY A 239 15.90 10.75 -21.72
C GLY A 239 17.13 10.42 -20.88
N ILE A 240 17.41 11.21 -19.85
CA ILE A 240 18.46 10.98 -18.84
C ILE A 240 17.86 11.09 -17.43
N ILE A 241 18.52 10.47 -16.44
CA ILE A 241 18.20 10.71 -15.03
C ILE A 241 19.24 11.68 -14.49
N SER A 242 18.82 12.93 -14.29
CA SER A 242 19.66 13.99 -13.75
C SER A 242 19.59 14.07 -12.22
N ARG A 243 20.49 14.86 -11.62
CA ARG A 243 20.40 15.19 -10.18
C ARG A 243 19.04 15.80 -9.81
N SER A 244 18.50 16.65 -10.68
CA SER A 244 17.17 17.27 -10.49
C SER A 244 16.07 16.23 -10.44
N ASP A 245 16.12 15.20 -11.29
CA ASP A 245 15.12 14.13 -11.30
C ASP A 245 15.13 13.34 -10.01
N ILE A 246 16.32 12.93 -9.55
CA ILE A 246 16.46 12.22 -8.27
C ILE A 246 15.95 13.08 -7.12
N VAL A 247 16.29 14.37 -7.08
CA VAL A 247 15.75 15.28 -6.06
C VAL A 247 14.23 15.37 -6.17
N ASN A 248 13.66 15.55 -7.35
CA ASN A 248 12.22 15.67 -7.56
C ASN A 248 11.46 14.39 -7.18
N LEU A 249 12.03 13.22 -7.46
CA LEU A 249 11.47 11.92 -7.06
C LEU A 249 11.46 11.73 -5.54
N LEU A 250 12.47 12.26 -4.85
CA LEU A 250 12.70 12.03 -3.42
C LEU A 250 12.15 13.16 -2.52
N THR A 251 11.91 14.34 -3.08
CA THR A 251 11.45 15.53 -2.32
C THR A 251 10.00 15.91 -2.56
N ASN A 252 9.33 15.38 -3.59
CA ASN A 252 7.94 15.74 -3.87
C ASN A 252 7.01 15.39 -2.69
N GLU A 253 6.61 16.43 -1.96
CA GLU A 253 5.72 16.38 -0.78
C GLU A 253 4.38 15.68 -1.06
N ASP A 254 3.84 15.83 -2.28
CA ASP A 254 2.59 15.19 -2.70
C ASP A 254 2.72 13.66 -2.85
N ARG A 255 3.94 13.14 -3.05
CA ARG A 255 4.22 11.70 -3.16
C ARG A 255 4.73 11.09 -1.85
N LYS A 256 5.18 11.90 -0.88
CA LYS A 256 5.70 11.40 0.41
C LYS A 256 4.68 10.61 1.22
N HIS A 257 3.40 10.96 1.14
CA HIS A 257 2.35 10.32 1.95
C HIS A 257 1.82 9.01 1.35
N GLU A 258 1.98 8.77 0.05
CA GLU A 258 1.49 7.56 -0.61
C GLU A 258 2.60 6.59 -1.05
N ALA A 259 3.87 7.03 -1.07
CA ALA A 259 4.89 6.30 -1.83
C ALA A 259 6.09 5.76 -1.05
N GLY A 260 6.30 6.06 0.23
CA GLY A 260 7.46 5.50 0.98
C GLY A 260 8.81 5.65 0.26
N LEU A 261 8.95 6.72 -0.53
CA LEU A 261 10.18 7.06 -1.25
C LEU A 261 11.13 7.74 -0.26
N LEU A 262 12.42 7.39 -0.32
CA LEU A 262 13.44 7.88 0.62
C LEU A 262 13.35 9.40 0.83
N SER A 263 13.43 9.85 2.09
CA SER A 263 13.76 11.23 2.40
C SER A 263 15.27 11.43 2.31
N VAL A 264 15.74 12.07 1.24
CA VAL A 264 17.17 12.16 0.94
C VAL A 264 17.63 13.62 0.95
N GLY A 265 18.63 13.93 1.79
CA GLY A 265 19.32 15.22 1.75
C GLY A 265 20.19 15.36 0.50
N SER A 266 20.47 16.60 0.06
CA SER A 266 21.28 16.88 -1.14
C SER A 266 22.62 16.12 -1.17
N ASP A 267 23.31 16.04 -0.03
CA ASP A 267 24.61 15.36 0.12
C ASP A 267 24.54 13.85 -0.16
N GLN A 268 23.36 13.26 -0.06
CA GLN A 268 23.16 11.86 -0.38
C GLN A 268 22.85 11.66 -1.87
N VAL A 269 22.23 12.62 -2.56
CA VAL A 269 21.98 12.55 -4.02
C VAL A 269 23.31 12.51 -4.78
N ASP A 270 24.29 13.29 -4.34
CA ASP A 270 25.61 13.32 -4.95
C ASP A 270 26.30 11.95 -4.88
N LYS A 271 26.23 11.27 -3.73
CA LYS A 271 26.75 9.90 -3.56
C LYS A 271 26.01 8.87 -4.41
N ILE A 272 24.73 9.12 -4.70
CA ILE A 272 23.94 8.24 -5.56
C ILE A 272 24.43 8.36 -6.99
N MET A 273 24.58 9.58 -7.50
CA MET A 273 25.10 9.83 -8.84
C MET A 273 26.51 9.29 -9.00
N GLU A 274 27.42 9.52 -8.04
CA GLU A 274 28.80 9.01 -8.09
C GLU A 274 28.88 7.48 -8.19
N SER A 275 27.86 6.73 -7.75
CA SER A 275 27.85 5.27 -7.79
C SER A 275 27.31 4.66 -9.09
N VAL A 276 26.81 5.49 -10.02
CA VAL A 276 26.12 5.02 -11.24
C VAL A 276 26.59 5.78 -12.49
N ASP A 277 26.95 7.04 -12.33
CA ASP A 277 27.52 7.88 -13.38
C ASP A 277 28.98 7.44 -13.68
N GLU A 278 29.12 6.43 -14.55
CA GLU A 278 30.42 5.86 -14.94
C GLU A 278 31.30 6.85 -15.71
N ASN A 279 30.67 7.80 -16.40
CA ASN A 279 31.35 8.70 -17.34
C ASN A 279 31.62 10.10 -16.72
N GLY A 280 30.98 10.41 -15.59
CA GLY A 280 31.13 11.66 -14.83
C GLY A 280 30.45 12.87 -15.44
N ASP A 281 29.46 12.70 -16.32
CA ASP A 281 28.75 13.78 -17.00
C ASP A 281 27.60 14.37 -16.17
N GLY A 282 27.31 13.80 -15.00
CA GLY A 282 26.25 14.23 -14.10
C GLY A 282 24.86 13.77 -14.53
N ALA A 283 24.76 12.82 -15.46
CA ALA A 283 23.55 12.23 -15.98
C ALA A 283 23.64 10.69 -15.99
N VAL A 284 22.52 10.01 -15.80
CA VAL A 284 22.45 8.55 -15.94
C VAL A 284 21.62 8.22 -17.18
N THR A 285 22.28 7.67 -18.20
CA THR A 285 21.63 7.18 -19.42
C THR A 285 20.92 5.85 -19.18
N PHE A 286 20.02 5.46 -20.09
CA PHE A 286 19.34 4.16 -19.99
C PHE A 286 20.32 2.98 -20.00
N ASP A 287 21.44 3.09 -20.71
CA ASP A 287 22.46 2.03 -20.76
C ASP A 287 23.20 1.89 -19.42
N GLU A 288 23.55 3.01 -18.76
CA GLU A 288 24.14 3.03 -17.42
C GLU A 288 23.14 2.51 -16.38
N PHE A 289 21.88 2.93 -16.46
CA PHE A 289 20.80 2.38 -15.64
C PHE A 289 20.68 0.86 -15.79
N MET A 290 20.72 0.35 -17.02
CA MET A 290 20.64 -1.09 -17.27
C MET A 290 21.87 -1.86 -16.77
N ARG A 291 23.07 -1.28 -16.80
CA ARG A 291 24.28 -1.87 -16.19
C ARG A 291 24.11 -1.98 -14.68
N MET A 292 23.68 -0.90 -14.03
CA MET A 292 23.39 -0.89 -12.60
C MET A 292 22.35 -1.95 -12.21
N MET A 293 21.26 -2.08 -12.98
CA MET A 293 20.21 -3.06 -12.69
C MET A 293 20.72 -4.52 -12.82
N ARG A 294 21.68 -4.77 -13.72
CA ARG A 294 22.30 -6.09 -13.93
C ARG A 294 23.33 -6.46 -12.87
N ASP A 295 23.99 -5.49 -12.26
CA ASP A 295 25.07 -5.77 -11.30
C ASP A 295 24.51 -6.45 -10.03
N PRO A 296 24.92 -7.69 -9.69
CA PRO A 296 24.49 -8.36 -8.47
C PRO A 296 25.06 -7.73 -7.19
N SER A 297 26.13 -6.94 -7.32
CA SER A 297 26.75 -6.18 -6.24
C SER A 297 26.48 -4.70 -6.49
N GLY A 298 25.93 -3.96 -5.55
CA GLY A 298 25.78 -2.51 -5.67
C GLY A 298 27.11 -1.74 -5.65
N THR A 299 28.18 -2.28 -6.23
CA THR A 299 29.53 -1.74 -6.30
C THR A 299 29.96 -1.63 -7.76
N ALA A 300 29.68 -0.47 -8.36
CA ALA A 300 30.59 0.13 -9.31
C ALA A 300 31.43 1.17 -8.55
#